data_AF-A0A8B5WQ65-F1
#
_entry.id   AF-A0A8B5WQ65-F1
#
_cell.length_a   1.000
_cell.length_b   1.000
_cell.length_c   1.000
_cell.angle_alpha   90.00
_cell.angle_beta   90.00
_cell.angle_gamma   90.00
#
_symmetry.space_group_name_H-M   'P 1'
#
loop_
_entity.id
_entity.type
_entity.pdbx_description
1 polymer ?
#
loop_
_entity_poly.entity_id
_entity_poly.type
_entity_poly.pdbx_seq_one_letter_code
_entity_poly.pdbx_strand_id
1 'polypeptide(L)'
;MNYFTWLGLVFGLAALLKPVYMHLIPWDENAFIAKAYAEKRPPWIVPVAIIGLGLVALTWYQHFTAGVEYSLILTILFSLTALKAITLIFDYKRFHAWVAGMLTKGKGKKIVLIDIIAGIFGLAIVLLAVLVY
;
A
#
# COMPACT_ATOMS: atom_id res chain seq x y z
N MET A 1 -0.26 -13.69 19.39
CA MET A 1 -0.26 -13.13 18.02
C MET A 1 1.16 -13.05 17.54
N ASN A 2 1.44 -13.67 16.39
CA ASN A 2 2.78 -13.64 15.80
C ASN A 2 2.97 -12.36 14.97
N TYR A 3 4.18 -12.17 14.44
CA TYR A 3 4.51 -11.03 13.57
C TYR A 3 3.58 -10.93 12.35
N PHE A 4 3.20 -12.06 11.74
CA PHE A 4 2.35 -12.09 10.55
C PHE A 4 0.89 -11.72 10.86
N THR A 5 0.36 -12.09 12.03
CA THR A 5 -0.95 -11.62 12.50
C THR A 5 -0.95 -10.10 12.62
N TRP A 6 0.07 -9.51 13.27
CA TRP A 6 0.18 -8.05 13.42
C TRP A 6 0.37 -7.34 12.09
N LEU A 7 1.27 -7.84 11.24
CA LEU A 7 1.51 -7.30 9.91
C LEU A 7 0.22 -7.31 9.08
N GLY A 8 -0.48 -8.44 9.06
CA GLY A 8 -1.73 -8.62 8.33
C GLY A 8 -2.85 -7.74 8.85
N LEU A 9 -3.02 -7.63 10.17
CA LEU A 9 -4.03 -6.72 10.75
C LEU A 9 -3.73 -5.27 10.44
N VAL A 10 -2.52 -4.77 10.71
CA VAL A 10 -2.18 -3.36 10.48
C VAL A 10 -2.26 -3.02 8.99
N PHE A 11 -1.66 -3.83 8.13
CA PHE A 11 -1.65 -3.58 6.70
C PHE A 11 -3.03 -3.77 6.06
N GLY A 12 -3.72 -4.85 6.43
CA GLY A 12 -5.06 -5.15 5.96
C GLY A 12 -6.07 -4.09 6.38
N LEU A 13 -6.03 -3.62 7.63
CA LEU A 13 -6.89 -2.52 8.11
C LEU A 13 -6.57 -1.20 7.41
N ALA A 14 -5.28 -0.87 7.22
CA ALA A 14 -4.88 0.33 6.50
C ALA A 14 -5.42 0.34 5.05
N ALA A 15 -5.40 -0.81 4.36
CA ALA A 15 -5.96 -0.96 3.02
C ALA A 15 -7.50 -0.98 3.03
N LEU A 16 -8.12 -1.67 3.99
CA LEU A 16 -9.57 -1.78 4.15
C LEU A 16 -10.23 -0.43 4.42
N LEU A 17 -9.61 0.40 5.26
CA LEU A 17 -10.13 1.71 5.63
C LEU A 17 -9.85 2.77 4.56
N LYS A 18 -9.08 2.46 3.52
CA LYS A 18 -8.73 3.41 2.46
C LYS A 18 -9.94 4.10 1.81
N PRO A 19 -10.96 3.36 1.33
CA PRO A 19 -12.17 3.99 0.79
C PRO A 19 -12.89 4.88 1.79
N VAL A 20 -12.87 4.50 3.08
CA VAL A 20 -13.56 5.22 4.15
C VAL A 20 -12.91 6.59 4.34
N TYR A 21 -11.60 6.65 4.60
CA TYR A 21 -10.98 7.94 4.85
C TYR A 21 -10.78 8.77 3.57
N MET A 22 -10.68 8.15 2.39
CA MET A 22 -10.50 8.89 1.13
C MET A 22 -11.80 9.49 0.61
N HIS A 23 -12.94 8.81 0.76
CA HIS A 23 -14.20 9.23 0.14
C HIS A 23 -15.33 9.60 1.11
N LEU A 24 -15.32 9.11 2.36
CA LEU A 24 -16.33 9.49 3.35
C LEU A 24 -15.94 10.72 4.17
N ILE A 25 -14.66 11.08 4.22
CA ILE A 25 -14.20 12.33 4.82
C ILE A 25 -14.33 13.45 3.77
N PRO A 26 -15.04 14.56 4.07
CA PRO A 26 -15.24 15.65 3.13
C PRO A 26 -13.96 16.48 2.99
N TRP A 27 -13.03 16.02 2.16
CA TRP A 27 -11.81 16.72 1.77
C TRP A 27 -11.57 16.65 0.27
N ASP A 28 -10.71 17.53 -0.28
CA ASP A 28 -10.34 17.47 -1.69
C ASP A 28 -9.20 16.46 -1.90
N GLU A 29 -9.59 15.20 -2.06
CA GLU A 29 -8.69 14.08 -2.29
C GLU A 29 -7.81 14.29 -3.53
N ASN A 30 -8.38 14.81 -4.62
CA ASN A 30 -7.65 15.02 -5.88
C ASN A 30 -6.56 16.08 -5.70
N ALA A 31 -6.88 17.18 -5.02
CA ALA A 31 -5.90 18.22 -4.70
C ALA A 31 -4.82 17.70 -3.74
N PHE A 32 -5.19 16.88 -2.76
CA PHE A 32 -4.22 16.25 -1.85
C PHE A 32 -3.26 15.32 -2.60
N ILE A 33 -3.77 14.41 -3.44
CA ILE A 33 -2.96 13.48 -4.24
C ILE A 33 -2.05 14.25 -5.20
N ALA A 34 -2.56 15.30 -5.86
CA ALA A 34 -1.77 16.14 -6.76
C ALA A 34 -0.62 16.84 -6.03
N LYS A 35 -0.84 17.31 -4.81
CA LYS A 35 0.19 17.94 -3.97
C LYS A 35 1.18 16.92 -3.40
N ALA A 36 0.69 15.79 -2.92
CA ALA A 36 1.50 14.72 -2.36
C ALA A 36 2.43 14.10 -3.42
N TYR A 37 1.95 13.97 -4.65
CA TYR A 37 2.72 13.44 -5.77
C TYR A 37 2.93 14.50 -6.84
N ALA A 38 3.55 15.62 -6.46
CA ALA A 38 3.90 16.68 -7.40
C ALA A 38 4.90 16.19 -8.48
N GLU A 39 4.94 16.86 -9.63
CA GLU A 39 5.81 16.49 -10.76
C GLU A 39 7.29 16.38 -10.36
N LYS A 40 7.77 17.32 -9.55
CA LYS A 40 9.08 17.21 -8.91
C LYS A 40 8.95 16.33 -7.68
N ARG A 41 9.71 15.22 -7.65
CA ARG A 41 9.73 14.26 -6.54
C ARG A 41 9.92 14.96 -5.19
N PRO A 42 8.93 14.89 -4.29
CA PRO A 42 9.08 15.39 -2.94
C PRO A 42 10.17 14.62 -2.16
N PRO A 43 10.94 15.30 -1.29
CA PRO A 43 12.06 14.68 -0.59
C PRO A 43 11.62 13.60 0.42
N TRP A 44 10.38 13.66 0.91
CA TRP A 44 9.83 12.69 1.86
C TRP A 44 9.58 11.31 1.24
N ILE A 45 9.49 11.20 -0.10
CA ILE A 45 9.20 9.93 -0.78
C ILE A 45 10.33 8.92 -0.57
N VAL A 46 11.58 9.37 -0.63
CA VAL A 46 12.75 8.51 -0.49
C VAL A 46 12.82 7.84 0.89
N PRO A 47 12.77 8.56 2.03
CA PRO A 47 12.80 7.91 3.35
C PRO A 47 11.59 7.00 3.58
N VAL A 48 10.39 7.38 3.13
CA VAL A 48 9.20 6.51 3.24
C VAL A 48 9.37 5.22 2.44
N ALA A 49 9.90 5.32 1.21
CA ALA A 49 10.14 4.15 0.37
C ALA A 49 11.24 3.23 0.95
N ILE A 50 12.30 3.81 1.53
CA ILE A 50 13.36 3.04 2.22
C ILE A 50 12.79 2.30 3.44
N ILE A 51 11.99 2.97 4.27
CA ILE A 51 11.32 2.33 5.42
C ILE A 51 10.43 1.18 4.95
N GLY A 52 9.64 1.40 3.89
CA GLY A 52 8.80 0.35 3.29
C GLY A 52 9.60 -0.85 2.81
N LEU A 53 10.72 -0.62 2.11
CA LEU A 53 11.62 -1.70 1.68
C LEU A 53 12.26 -2.43 2.87
N GLY A 54 12.63 -1.70 3.92
CA GLY A 54 13.13 -2.28 5.17
C GLY A 54 12.10 -3.21 5.83
N LEU A 55 10.82 -2.81 5.86
CA LEU A 55 9.75 -3.65 6.36
C LEU A 55 9.56 -4.91 5.52
N VAL A 56 9.67 -4.82 4.19
CA VAL A 56 9.61 -6.00 3.31
C VAL A 56 10.78 -6.94 3.58
N ALA A 57 12.00 -6.42 3.71
CA ALA A 57 13.17 -7.22 4.06
C ALA A 57 13.01 -7.92 5.43
N LEU A 58 12.50 -7.20 6.43
CA LEU A 58 12.17 -7.75 7.75
C LEU A 58 11.10 -8.85 7.66
N THR A 59 10.10 -8.67 6.80
CA THR A 59 9.03 -9.67 6.58
C THR A 59 9.61 -10.97 6.04
N TRP A 60 10.50 -10.89 5.04
CA TRP A 60 11.21 -12.06 4.52
C TRP A 60 12.11 -12.72 5.57
N TYR A 61 12.83 -11.92 6.36
CA TYR A 61 13.63 -12.46 7.47
C TYR A 61 12.76 -13.23 8.47
N GLN A 62 11.60 -12.69 8.85
CA GLN A 62 10.65 -13.36 9.74
C GLN A 62 10.07 -14.63 9.11
N HIS A 63 9.83 -14.64 7.80
CA HIS A 63 9.33 -15.83 7.11
C HIS A 63 10.32 -17.00 7.24
N PHE A 64 11.61 -16.75 7.05
CA PHE A 64 12.64 -17.80 7.13
C PHE A 64 12.99 -18.22 8.56
N THR A 65 12.74 -17.38 9.56
CA THR A 65 13.20 -17.63 10.95
C THR A 65 12.10 -17.96 11.95
N ALA A 66 10.86 -17.49 11.75
CA ALA A 66 9.80 -17.61 12.74
C ALA A 66 9.01 -18.94 12.68
N GLY A 67 9.21 -19.76 11.64
CA GLY A 67 8.55 -21.07 11.52
C GLY A 67 7.02 -21.01 11.39
N VAL A 68 6.45 -19.87 10.99
CA VAL A 68 5.00 -19.70 10.86
C VAL A 68 4.50 -20.35 9.58
N GLU A 69 3.66 -21.38 9.71
CA GLU A 69 3.02 -22.06 8.59
C GLU A 69 2.19 -21.06 7.75
N TYR A 70 2.23 -21.21 6.43
CA TYR A 70 1.58 -20.32 5.46
C TYR A 70 2.06 -18.85 5.41
N SER A 71 3.06 -18.44 6.20
CA SER A 71 3.57 -17.05 6.21
C SER A 71 4.10 -16.56 4.86
N LEU A 72 4.39 -17.49 3.94
CA LEU A 72 4.76 -17.21 2.56
C LEU A 72 3.69 -16.39 1.81
N ILE A 73 2.40 -16.64 2.07
CA ILE A 73 1.29 -15.94 1.39
C ILE A 73 1.35 -14.45 1.71
N LEU A 74 1.38 -14.10 3.00
CA LEU A 74 1.44 -12.70 3.42
C LEU A 74 2.76 -12.03 3.00
N THR A 75 3.87 -12.76 3.05
CA THR A 75 5.18 -12.27 2.60
C THR A 75 5.18 -11.88 1.12
N ILE A 76 4.60 -12.71 0.25
CA ILE A 76 4.48 -12.42 -1.18
C ILE A 76 3.55 -11.22 -1.43
N LEU A 77 2.38 -11.20 -0.80
CA LEU A 77 1.44 -10.09 -0.94
C LEU A 77 2.06 -8.77 -0.48
N PHE A 78 2.75 -8.78 0.66
CA PHE A 78 3.43 -7.60 1.19
C PHE A 78 4.59 -7.17 0.29
N SER A 79 5.26 -8.09 -0.40
CA SER A 79 6.33 -7.77 -1.37
C SER A 79 5.85 -6.95 -2.57
N LEU A 80 4.54 -6.93 -2.87
CA LEU A 80 3.98 -6.01 -3.88
C LEU A 80 4.20 -4.54 -3.50
N THR A 81 4.35 -4.23 -2.20
CA THR A 81 4.70 -2.88 -1.75
C THR A 81 6.13 -2.49 -2.15
N ALA A 82 7.05 -3.45 -2.23
CA ALA A 82 8.41 -3.21 -2.68
C ALA A 82 8.44 -2.76 -4.15
N LEU A 83 7.62 -3.37 -5.02
CA LEU A 83 7.52 -2.95 -6.42
C LEU A 83 7.14 -1.46 -6.53
N LYS A 84 6.17 -1.02 -5.71
CA LYS A 84 5.76 0.38 -5.65
C LYS A 84 6.88 1.28 -5.11
N ALA A 85 7.55 0.87 -4.04
CA ALA A 85 8.65 1.62 -3.43
C ALA A 85 9.86 1.78 -4.38
N ILE A 86 10.25 0.71 -5.08
CA ILE A 86 11.31 0.73 -6.11
C ILE A 86 10.94 1.70 -7.22
N THR A 87 9.71 1.64 -7.73
CA THR A 87 9.24 2.57 -8.77
C THR A 87 9.29 4.02 -8.29
N LEU A 88 8.89 4.29 -7.04
CA LEU A 88 8.96 5.64 -6.45
C LEU A 88 10.40 6.19 -6.34
N ILE A 89 11.38 5.33 -6.10
CA ILE A 89 12.79 5.71 -5.96
C ILE A 89 13.47 5.87 -7.33
N PHE A 90 13.30 4.91 -8.24
CA PHE A 90 14.08 4.83 -9.47
C PHE A 90 13.34 5.38 -10.70
N ASP A 91 12.01 5.32 -10.73
CA ASP A 91 11.19 5.75 -11.87
C ASP A 91 10.01 6.62 -11.43
N TYR A 92 10.34 7.70 -10.72
CA TYR A 92 9.34 8.63 -10.20
C TYR A 92 8.53 9.29 -11.33
N LYS A 93 9.14 9.55 -12.49
CA LYS A 93 8.45 10.18 -13.62
C LYS A 93 7.31 9.29 -14.13
N ARG A 94 7.55 7.98 -14.27
CA ARG A 94 6.50 7.02 -14.65
C ARG A 94 5.43 6.90 -13.58
N PHE A 95 5.82 6.86 -12.30
CA PHE A 95 4.87 6.85 -11.19
C PHE A 95 3.97 8.11 -11.22
N HIS A 96 4.58 9.29 -11.35
CA HIS A 96 3.86 10.56 -11.47
C HIS A 96 2.91 10.57 -12.66
N ALA A 97 3.36 10.15 -13.85
CA ALA A 97 2.51 10.09 -15.05
C ALA A 97 1.29 9.16 -14.86
N TRP A 98 1.48 8.04 -14.16
CA TRP A 98 0.37 7.14 -13.79
C TRP A 98 -0.62 7.84 -12.85
N VAL A 99 -0.14 8.49 -11.78
CA VAL A 99 -0.98 9.24 -10.83
C VAL A 99 -1.72 10.38 -11.51
N ALA A 100 -1.02 11.21 -12.27
CA ALA A 100 -1.61 12.31 -13.04
C ALA A 100 -2.66 11.81 -14.05
N GLY A 101 -2.41 10.66 -14.68
CA GLY A 101 -3.37 10.00 -15.58
C GLY A 101 -4.66 9.53 -14.89
N MET A 102 -4.60 9.21 -13.60
CA MET A 102 -5.78 8.86 -12.80
C MET A 102 -6.59 10.10 -12.38
N LEU A 103 -5.90 11.21 -12.09
CA LEU A 103 -6.53 12.48 -11.73
C LEU A 103 -7.23 13.14 -12.94
N THR A 104 -6.66 13.02 -14.13
CA THR A 104 -7.16 13.68 -15.36
C THR A 104 -8.28 12.91 -16.08
N LYS A 105 -8.24 11.56 -16.10
CA LYS A 105 -9.26 10.76 -16.81
C LYS A 105 -10.49 10.50 -15.93
N GLY A 106 -11.58 11.21 -16.21
CA GLY A 106 -12.92 10.84 -15.74
C GLY A 106 -13.29 11.33 -14.33
N LYS A 107 -12.77 12.50 -13.91
CA LYS A 107 -13.09 13.15 -12.62
C LYS A 107 -12.88 12.23 -11.39
N GLY A 108 -11.78 11.48 -11.33
CA GLY A 108 -11.44 10.65 -10.16
C GLY A 108 -12.12 9.28 -10.08
N LYS A 109 -12.97 8.88 -11.05
CA LYS A 109 -13.61 7.54 -11.06
C LYS A 109 -12.63 6.36 -10.98
N LYS A 110 -11.42 6.51 -11.55
CA LYS A 110 -10.37 5.50 -11.48
C LYS A 110 -9.76 5.37 -10.08
N ILE A 111 -9.69 6.48 -9.34
CA ILE A 111 -9.18 6.50 -7.97
C ILE A 111 -10.14 5.73 -7.07
N VAL A 112 -11.44 6.00 -7.20
CA VAL A 112 -12.51 5.27 -6.49
C VAL A 112 -12.42 3.76 -6.75
N LEU A 113 -12.24 3.35 -8.00
CA LEU A 113 -12.10 1.92 -8.34
C LEU A 113 -10.89 1.28 -7.66
N ILE A 114 -9.74 1.96 -7.66
CA ILE A 114 -8.52 1.47 -7.03
C ILE A 114 -8.69 1.37 -5.51
N ASP A 115 -9.39 2.33 -4.91
CA ASP A 115 -9.64 2.34 -3.49
C ASP A 115 -10.59 1.22 -3.10
N ILE A 116 -11.67 0.97 -3.85
CA ILE A 116 -12.55 -0.19 -3.63
C ILE A 116 -11.75 -1.50 -3.72
N ILE A 117 -10.90 -1.66 -4.75
CA ILE A 117 -10.04 -2.85 -4.90
C ILE A 117 -9.10 -2.98 -3.70
N ALA A 118 -8.49 -1.88 -3.25
CA ALA A 118 -7.64 -1.86 -2.07
C ALA A 118 -8.43 -2.23 -0.80
N GLY A 119 -9.69 -1.80 -0.70
CA GLY A 119 -10.60 -2.13 0.39
C GLY A 119 -10.88 -3.63 0.47
N ILE A 120 -11.28 -4.23 -0.66
CA ILE A 120 -11.53 -5.68 -0.77
C ILE A 120 -10.26 -6.48 -0.47
N PHE A 121 -9.13 -6.05 -1.00
CA PHE A 121 -7.83 -6.65 -0.72
C PHE A 121 -7.47 -6.57 0.76
N GLY A 122 -7.72 -5.42 1.40
CA GLY A 122 -7.53 -5.22 2.84
C GLY A 122 -8.38 -6.17 3.66
N LEU A 123 -9.67 -6.32 3.31
CA LEU A 123 -10.56 -7.28 3.97
C LEU A 123 -10.02 -8.72 3.86
N ALA A 124 -9.57 -9.13 2.68
CA ALA A 124 -9.01 -10.47 2.48
C ALA A 124 -7.77 -10.70 3.35
N ILE A 125 -6.89 -9.70 3.48
CA ILE A 125 -5.72 -9.78 4.36
C ILE A 125 -6.12 -9.85 5.84
N VAL A 126 -7.12 -9.06 6.27
CA VAL A 126 -7.61 -9.13 7.66
C VAL A 126 -8.19 -10.51 7.96
N LEU A 127 -8.98 -11.08 7.05
CA LEU A 127 -9.51 -12.43 7.21
C LEU A 127 -8.39 -13.47 7.28
N LEU A 128 -7.37 -13.36 6.41
CA LEU A 128 -6.19 -14.22 6.46
C LEU A 128 -5.46 -14.09 7.80
N ALA A 129 -5.29 -12.86 8.30
CA ALA A 129 -4.64 -12.60 9.58
C ALA A 129 -5.41 -13.17 10.77
N VAL A 130 -6.74 -13.14 10.77
CA VAL A 130 -7.56 -13.63 11.90
C VAL A 130 -7.78 -15.14 11.85
N LEU A 131 -7.93 -15.72 10.65
CA LEU A 131 -8.33 -17.12 10.48
C LEU A 131 -7.15 -18.08 10.29
N VAL A 132 -5.98 -17.59 9.86
CA VAL A 132 -4.81 -18.43 9.52
C VAL A 132 -3.59 -18.17 10.42
N TYR A 133 -3.32 -16.92 10.82
CA TYR A 133 -2.07 -16.53 11.50
C TYR A 133 -2.22 -16.21 12.98
#